data_AF-A0AAW7CIJ5-F1
#
_entry.id   AF-A0AAW7CIJ5-F1
#
_cell.length_a   1.000
_cell.length_b   1.000
_cell.length_c   1.000
_cell.angle_alpha   90.00
_cell.angle_beta   90.00
_cell.angle_gamma   90.00
#
_symmetry.space_group_name_H-M   'P 1'
#
loop_
_entity.id
_entity.type
_entity.pdbx_description
1 polymer ?
#
loop_
_entity_poly.entity_id
_entity_poly.type
_entity_poly.pdbx_seq_one_letter_code
_entity_poly.pdbx_strand_id
1 'polypeptide(L)' 'MLRHSQQKDQAVKITLPDGTHGFVSTDRRCHVSYDFPAHVKIELQPSPAEQQRSEQ' A
#
# COMPACT_ATOMS: atom_id res chain seq x y z
N MET A 1 -15.36 -5.78 1.83
CA MET A 1 -14.38 -5.65 0.73
C MET A 1 -13.76 -4.26 0.78
N LEU A 2 -12.44 -4.17 0.84
CA LEU A 2 -11.71 -2.91 0.97
C LEU A 2 -11.11 -2.52 -0.38
N ARG A 3 -11.44 -1.31 -0.84
CA ARG A 3 -11.14 -0.84 -2.19
C ARG A 3 -10.05 0.22 -2.12
N HIS A 4 -8.93 0.02 -2.82
CA HIS A 4 -7.79 0.93 -2.76
C HIS A 4 -7.26 1.30 -4.16
N SER A 5 -7.04 2.59 -4.40
CA SER A 5 -6.47 3.06 -5.67
C SER A 5 -4.95 3.15 -5.56
N GLN A 6 -4.23 2.35 -6.34
CA GLN A 6 -2.77 2.34 -6.38
C GLN A 6 -2.23 3.30 -7.45
N GLN A 7 -1.16 4.02 -7.11
CA GLN A 7 -0.37 4.75 -8.09
C GLN A 7 0.74 3.86 -8.68
N LYS A 8 1.22 4.23 -9.87
CA LYS A 8 2.36 3.55 -10.50
C LYS A 8 3.58 3.66 -9.58
N ASP A 9 4.28 2.54 -9.36
CA ASP A 9 5.47 2.45 -8.51
C ASP A 9 5.24 2.80 -7.02
N GLN A 10 3.98 2.85 -6.57
CA GLN A 10 3.65 3.05 -5.16
C GLN A 10 3.49 1.69 -4.47
N ALA A 11 4.24 1.50 -3.38
CA ALA A 11 4.09 0.34 -2.52
C ALA A 11 3.06 0.65 -1.44
N VAL A 12 2.19 -0.32 -1.16
CA VAL A 12 1.22 -0.25 -0.07
C VAL A 12 1.56 -1.32 0.94
N LYS A 13 1.71 -0.91 2.19
CA LYS A 13 1.93 -1.81 3.32
C LYS A 13 0.59 -2.32 3.82
N ILE A 14 0.47 -3.63 3.94
CA ILE A 14 -0.69 -4.32 4.50
C ILE A 14 -0.26 -4.91 5.83
N THR A 15 -1.00 -4.61 6.89
CA THR A 15 -0.80 -5.21 8.20
C THR A 15 -1.93 -6.19 8.47
N LEU A 16 -1.57 -7.46 8.59
CA LEU A 16 -2.48 -8.56 8.87
C LEU A 16 -2.80 -8.63 10.37
N PRO A 17 -3.92 -9.28 10.76
CA PRO A 17 -4.36 -9.36 12.15
C PRO A 17 -3.41 -10.12 13.08
N ASP A 18 -2.53 -10.96 12.53
CA ASP A 18 -1.46 -11.66 13.26
C ASP A 18 -0.22 -10.77 13.52
N GLY A 19 -0.27 -9.50 13.07
CA GLY A 19 0.83 -8.55 13.18
C GLY A 19 1.86 -8.68 12.07
N THR A 20 1.69 -9.62 11.13
CA THR A 20 2.59 -9.73 9.98
C THR A 20 2.32 -8.63 8.96
N HIS A 21 3.35 -8.33 8.17
CA HIS A 21 3.30 -7.26 7.18
C HIS A 21 3.55 -7.82 5.78
N GLY A 22 2.70 -7.41 4.84
CA GLY A 22 2.85 -7.64 3.41
C GLY A 22 2.98 -6.33 2.64
N PHE A 23 3.53 -6.40 1.44
CA PHE A 23 3.64 -5.27 0.53
C PHE A 23 2.96 -5.60 -0.78
N VAL A 24 2.17 -4.67 -1.29
CA VAL A 24 1.64 -4.75 -2.65
C VAL A 24 2.17 -3.56 -3.44
N SER A 25 2.84 -3.86 -4.53
CA SER A 25 3.28 -2.89 -5.52
C SER A 25 2.72 -3.27 -6.88
N THR A 26 2.43 -2.26 -7.69
CA THR A 26 1.94 -2.45 -9.05
C THR A 26 2.76 -1.61 -10.00
N ASP A 27 3.28 -2.24 -11.05
CA ASP A 27 4.10 -1.60 -12.10
C ASP A 27 3.30 -0.55 -12.89
N ARG A 28 1.97 -0.71 -12.97
CA ARG A 28 1.07 0.19 -13.67
C ARG A 28 0.04 0.79 -12.72
N ARG A 29 -0.38 2.04 -13.00
CA ARG A 29 -1.47 2.69 -12.28
C ARG A 29 -2.75 1.90 -12.50
N CYS A 30 -3.23 1.27 -11.43
CA CYS A 30 -4.39 0.40 -11.49
C CYS A 30 -5.20 0.51 -10.21
N HIS A 31 -6.46 0.10 -10.32
CA HIS A 31 -7.34 0.06 -9.18
C HIS A 31 -7.27 -1.35 -8.57
N VAL A 32 -6.79 -1.47 -7.32
CA VAL A 32 -6.64 -2.77 -6.66
C VAL A 32 -7.72 -2.93 -5.59
N SER A 33 -8.50 -4.00 -5.71
CA SER A 33 -9.53 -4.34 -4.74
C SER A 33 -9.10 -5.58 -3.98
N TYR A 34 -9.16 -5.53 -2.65
CA TYR A 34 -8.81 -6.67 -1.81
C TYR A 34 -10.02 -7.13 -1.01
N ASP A 35 -10.12 -8.45 -0.83
CA ASP A 35 -11.03 -9.04 0.12
C ASP A 35 -10.25 -9.44 1.38
N PHE A 36 -10.16 -8.50 2.32
CA PHE A 36 -9.52 -8.71 3.60
C PHE A 36 -10.54 -8.70 4.74
N PRO A 37 -10.28 -9.46 5.82
CA PRO A 37 -11.04 -9.34 7.06
C PRO A 37 -10.89 -7.94 7.67
N ALA A 38 -11.90 -7.50 8.44
CA ALA A 38 -12.04 -6.12 8.92
C ALA A 38 -10.85 -5.58 9.77
N HIS A 39 -10.00 -6.47 10.27
CA HIS A 39 -8.85 -6.13 11.11
C HIS A 39 -7.59 -5.79 10.31
N VAL A 40 -7.61 -5.92 8.99
CA VAL A 40 -6.47 -5.59 8.15
C VAL A 40 -6.36 -4.08 7.97
N LYS A 41 -5.16 -3.55 8.25
CA LYS A 41 -4.83 -2.14 8.03
C LYS A 41 -4.02 -1.98 6.75
N ILE A 42 -4.36 -0.97 5.96
CA ILE A 42 -3.71 -0.66 4.70
C ILE A 42 -3.13 0.75 4.79
N GLU A 43 -1.82 0.86 4.63
CA GLU A 43 -1.09 2.11 4.71
C GLU A 43 -0.33 2.34 3.40
N LEU A 44 -0.53 3.50 2.80
CA LEU A 44 0.27 3.94 1.65
C LEU A 44 1.69 4.20 2.14
N GLN A 45 2.69 3.51 1.57
CA GLN A 45 4.05 4.00 1.76
C GLN A 45 4.29 5.17 0.81
N PRO A 46 4.97 6.23 1.29
CA PRO A 46 5.51 7.22 0.40
C PRO A 46 6.43 6.53 -0.59
N SER A 47 6.34 6.93 -1.87
CA SER A 47 7.28 6.43 -2.86
C SER A 47 8.72 6.80 -2.45
N PRO A 48 9.75 6.01 -2.80
CA PRO A 48 11.15 6.40 -2.57
C PRO A 48 11.48 7.79 -3.15
N ALA A 49 10.77 8.19 -4.21
CA ALA A 49 10.88 9.51 -4.83
C ALA A 49 10.32 10.65 -3.98
N GLU A 50 9.35 10.39 -3.10
CA GLU A 50 8.77 11.38 -2.19
C GLU A 50 9.52 11.47 -0.86
N GLN A 51 10.08 10.36 -0.36
CA GLN A 51 10.94 10.39 0.84
C GLN A 51 12.21 11.22 0.63
N GLN A 52 12.80 11.20 -0.57
CA GLN A 52 14.00 11.98 -0.88
C GLN A 52 13.74 13.50 -0.98
N ARG A 53 12.48 13.95 -1.08
CA ARG A 53 12.12 15.38 -1.13
C ARG A 53 11.80 15.98 0.24
N SER A 54 11.51 15.15 1.25
CA SER A 54 11.24 15.62 2.60
C SER A 54 12.47 15.69 3.51
N GLU A 55 13.64 15.28 3.02
CA GLU A 55 14.94 15.42 3.71
C GLU A 55 15.86 16.51 3.10
N GLN A 56 15.33 17.44 2.30
CA GLN A 56 16.06 18.64 1.83
C GLN A 56 15.43 19.95 2.32
#